data_AF-A0A9D8YR64-F1
#
_entry.id   AF-A0A9D8YR64-F1
#
_cell.length_a   1.000
_cell.length_b   1.000
_cell.length_c   1.000
_cell.angle_alpha   90.00
_cell.angle_beta   90.00
_cell.angle_gamma   90.00
#
_symmetry.space_group_name_H-M   'P 1'
#
loop_
_entity.id
_entity.type
_entity.pdbx_description
1 polymer ?
#
loop_
_entity_poly.entity_id
_entity_poly.type
_entity_poly.pdbx_seq_one_letter_code
_entity_poly.pdbx_strand_id
1 'polypeptide(L)'
;MIRALHEDDASACIRLLADTGQDVAPHGLRRFLAQRPRLSFVAESSGDVVGCVLASFNGLTAFLQHLAVSQPGEGLGRSLIAAVEEAAHAAGASEIMLLSTESASVFYTTLGYELSPAHVARKRLPPVADLPAESFSHADVVAVLSATPGTLRSMLAGLPDDWLHAVPAGESWSPYETVGHLAHGEVTDWMTRVRHILEHGDSRPFVPFDRAGRGSEGSSLEDLLQEFEQLRRSNLRDLERLALGDSDMQRPGLHPALGSVTMGQLLSTWAVHDLSHIAQISRVLAARYRVAVGPWRSYLAILDR
;
A
#
# COMPACT_ATOMS: atom_id res chain seq x y z
N MET A 1 6.93 -25.65 -6.52
CA MET A 1 5.57 -25.21 -6.88
C MET A 1 5.68 -23.86 -7.59
N ILE A 2 4.89 -23.58 -8.63
CA ILE A 2 4.78 -22.22 -9.19
C ILE A 2 3.43 -21.64 -8.79
N ARG A 3 3.43 -20.40 -8.31
CA ARG A 3 2.21 -19.67 -7.94
C ARG A 3 2.33 -18.19 -8.31
N ALA A 4 1.19 -17.51 -8.32
CA ALA A 4 1.14 -16.07 -8.47
C ALA A 4 1.98 -15.39 -7.38
N LEU A 5 2.69 -14.34 -7.78
CA LEU A 5 3.52 -13.55 -6.90
C LEU A 5 2.65 -12.59 -6.07
N HIS A 6 2.88 -12.56 -4.76
CA HIS A 6 2.18 -11.71 -3.79
C HIS A 6 3.11 -10.61 -3.25
N GLU A 7 2.54 -9.58 -2.61
CA GLU A 7 3.34 -8.49 -2.03
C GLU A 7 4.33 -8.98 -0.96
N ASP A 8 3.97 -10.03 -0.22
CA ASP A 8 4.83 -10.63 0.81
C ASP A 8 6.10 -11.28 0.23
N ASP A 9 6.08 -11.63 -1.06
CA ASP A 9 7.24 -12.21 -1.75
C ASP A 9 8.29 -11.16 -2.11
N ALA A 10 7.98 -9.87 -1.97
CA ALA A 10 8.83 -8.76 -2.43
C ALA A 10 10.26 -8.87 -1.88
N SER A 11 10.39 -9.12 -0.57
CA SER A 11 11.70 -9.20 0.09
C SER A 11 12.53 -10.38 -0.44
N ALA A 12 11.90 -11.52 -0.73
CA ALA A 12 12.60 -12.68 -1.28
C ALA A 12 12.99 -12.46 -2.74
N CYS A 13 12.10 -11.89 -3.55
CA CYS A 13 12.37 -11.55 -4.95
C CYS A 13 13.50 -10.51 -5.09
N ILE A 14 13.53 -9.46 -4.23
CA ILE A 14 14.60 -8.46 -4.22
C ILE A 14 15.96 -9.12 -3.98
N ARG A 15 16.06 -10.00 -2.98
CA ARG A 15 17.30 -10.73 -2.70
C ARG A 15 17.71 -11.59 -3.90
N LEU A 16 16.78 -12.39 -4.43
CA LEU A 16 17.06 -13.29 -5.54
C LEU A 16 17.49 -12.53 -6.82
N LEU A 17 16.87 -11.39 -7.12
CA LEU A 17 17.24 -10.54 -8.24
C LEU A 17 18.64 -9.95 -8.05
N ALA A 18 18.95 -9.45 -6.84
CA ALA A 18 20.27 -8.94 -6.51
C ALA A 18 21.37 -10.01 -6.65
N ASP A 19 21.10 -11.24 -6.18
CA ASP A 19 22.03 -12.37 -6.28
C ASP A 19 22.33 -12.78 -7.73
N THR A 20 21.39 -12.51 -8.65
CA THR A 20 21.57 -12.73 -10.11
C THR A 20 22.11 -11.50 -10.85
N GLY A 21 22.53 -10.45 -10.13
CA GLY A 21 23.09 -9.22 -10.71
C GLY A 21 22.05 -8.29 -11.33
N GLN A 22 20.76 -8.48 -11.02
CA GLN A 22 19.67 -7.61 -11.46
C GLN A 22 19.36 -6.59 -10.38
N ASP A 23 19.84 -5.35 -10.56
CA ASP A 23 19.57 -4.27 -9.63
C ASP A 23 18.14 -3.70 -9.83
N VAL A 24 17.25 -4.04 -8.90
CA VAL A 24 15.88 -3.52 -8.83
C VAL A 24 15.72 -2.76 -7.51
N ALA A 25 15.44 -1.46 -7.61
CA ALA A 25 15.20 -0.63 -6.43
C ALA A 25 14.01 -1.19 -5.61
N PRO A 26 14.16 -1.45 -4.29
CA PRO A 26 13.10 -2.05 -3.47
C PRO A 26 11.74 -1.34 -3.55
N HIS A 27 11.75 -0.01 -3.48
CA HIS A 27 10.60 0.86 -3.65
C HIS A 27 9.93 0.69 -5.03
N GLY A 28 10.74 0.50 -6.07
CA GLY A 28 10.28 0.29 -7.44
C GLY A 28 9.55 -1.04 -7.59
N LEU A 29 10.09 -2.12 -7.01
CA LEU A 29 9.40 -3.41 -7.00
C LEU A 29 8.10 -3.35 -6.21
N ARG A 30 8.10 -2.78 -5.00
CA ARG A 30 6.86 -2.65 -4.21
C ARG A 30 5.78 -1.87 -4.97
N ARG A 31 6.14 -0.78 -5.64
CA ARG A 31 5.21 -0.02 -6.50
C ARG A 31 4.71 -0.84 -7.71
N PHE A 32 5.56 -1.70 -8.26
CA PHE A 32 5.15 -2.64 -9.31
C PHE A 32 4.14 -3.66 -8.77
N LEU A 33 4.40 -4.26 -7.60
CA LEU A 33 3.50 -5.24 -6.97
C LEU A 33 2.17 -4.65 -6.52
N ALA A 34 2.17 -3.39 -6.05
CA ALA A 34 0.95 -2.67 -5.69
C ALA A 34 -0.04 -2.53 -6.87
N GLN A 35 0.43 -2.63 -8.12
CA GLN A 35 -0.43 -2.64 -9.31
C GLN A 35 -1.08 -4.02 -9.56
N ARG A 36 -0.81 -5.02 -8.71
CA ARG A 36 -1.28 -6.40 -8.82
C ARG A 36 -0.99 -7.01 -10.20
N PRO A 37 0.28 -7.09 -10.61
CA PRO A 37 0.67 -7.58 -11.93
C PRO A 37 0.28 -9.05 -12.08
N ARG A 38 -0.77 -9.31 -12.87
CA ARG A 38 -1.37 -10.64 -13.04
C ARG A 38 -0.48 -11.66 -13.77
N LEU A 39 0.65 -11.21 -14.31
CA LEU A 39 1.59 -12.02 -15.09
C LEU A 39 2.90 -12.29 -14.33
N SER A 40 2.95 -12.02 -13.02
CA SER A 40 4.16 -12.24 -12.20
C SER A 40 4.01 -13.49 -11.31
N PHE A 41 5.06 -14.30 -11.25
CA PHE A 41 5.03 -15.60 -10.59
C PHE A 41 6.30 -15.83 -9.76
N VAL A 42 6.16 -16.66 -8.72
CA VAL A 42 7.27 -17.22 -7.94
C VAL A 42 7.29 -18.73 -8.05
N ALA A 43 8.49 -19.28 -7.99
CA ALA A 43 8.74 -20.71 -7.79
C ALA A 43 9.19 -20.93 -6.34
N GLU A 44 8.51 -21.84 -5.65
CA GLU A 44 8.78 -22.21 -4.27
C GLU A 44 9.31 -23.63 -4.15
N SER A 45 10.28 -23.82 -3.26
CA SER A 45 10.78 -25.12 -2.84
C SER A 45 11.01 -25.09 -1.34
N SER A 46 10.50 -26.09 -0.60
CA SER A 46 10.64 -26.19 0.86
C SER A 46 10.22 -24.94 1.67
N GLY A 47 9.29 -24.14 1.14
CA GLY A 47 8.83 -22.89 1.77
C GLY A 47 9.63 -21.64 1.41
N ASP A 48 10.71 -21.78 0.65
CA ASP A 48 11.53 -20.67 0.17
C ASP A 48 11.24 -20.34 -1.30
N VAL A 49 11.26 -19.05 -1.62
CA VAL A 49 11.21 -18.57 -3.02
C VAL A 49 12.57 -18.83 -3.67
N VAL A 50 12.60 -19.77 -4.60
CA VAL A 50 13.79 -20.20 -5.35
C VAL A 50 13.80 -19.68 -6.80
N GLY A 51 12.72 -19.04 -7.23
CA GLY A 51 12.60 -18.43 -8.55
C GLY A 51 11.57 -17.32 -8.57
N CYS A 52 11.76 -16.29 -9.37
CA CYS A 52 10.76 -15.27 -9.63
C CYS A 52 10.81 -14.78 -11.08
N VAL A 53 9.64 -14.42 -11.61
CA VAL A 53 9.49 -13.75 -12.90
C VAL A 53 8.56 -12.56 -12.74
N LEU A 54 9.00 -11.41 -13.22
CA LEU A 54 8.23 -10.17 -13.23
C LEU A 54 7.81 -9.85 -14.66
N ALA A 55 6.51 -9.81 -14.89
CA ALA A 55 5.94 -9.41 -16.16
C ALA A 55 4.69 -8.55 -15.98
N SER A 56 4.47 -7.67 -16.95
CA SER A 56 3.33 -6.74 -17.01
C SER A 56 2.59 -6.87 -18.32
N PHE A 57 1.35 -6.37 -18.34
CA PHE A 57 0.52 -6.31 -19.54
C PHE A 57 -0.09 -4.91 -19.64
N ASN A 58 0.08 -4.26 -20.79
CA ASN A 58 -0.41 -2.89 -21.02
C ASN A 58 -1.77 -2.85 -21.76
N GLY A 59 -2.41 -4.00 -21.98
CA GLY A 59 -3.63 -4.12 -22.79
C GLY A 59 -3.40 -4.56 -24.25
N LEU A 60 -2.14 -4.60 -24.71
CA LEU A 60 -1.77 -5.02 -26.06
C LEU A 60 -0.65 -6.07 -26.07
N THR A 61 0.45 -5.74 -25.39
CA THR A 61 1.68 -6.52 -25.35
C THR A 61 2.04 -6.83 -23.90
N ALA A 62 2.42 -8.08 -23.63
CA ALA A 62 3.01 -8.45 -22.36
C ALA A 62 4.52 -8.16 -22.39
N PHE A 63 5.05 -7.65 -21.28
CA PHE A 63 6.47 -7.35 -21.14
C PHE A 63 7.07 -8.19 -20.03
N LEU A 64 8.01 -9.06 -20.37
CA LEU A 64 8.84 -9.75 -19.39
C LEU A 64 10.02 -8.86 -19.02
N GLN A 65 10.08 -8.50 -17.74
CA GLN A 65 11.03 -7.50 -17.24
C GLN A 65 12.21 -8.15 -16.52
N HIS A 66 11.93 -9.15 -15.68
CA HIS A 66 12.93 -9.82 -14.86
C HIS A 66 12.64 -11.31 -14.76
N LEU A 67 13.69 -12.13 -14.76
CA LEU A 67 13.64 -13.55 -14.45
C LEU A 67 14.88 -13.88 -13.61
N ALA A 68 14.68 -14.49 -12.45
CA ALA A 68 15.78 -14.96 -11.60
C ALA A 68 15.44 -16.32 -10.99
N VAL A 69 16.43 -17.20 -10.92
CA VAL A 69 16.33 -18.51 -10.26
C VAL A 69 17.61 -18.74 -9.45
N SER A 70 17.49 -19.38 -8.28
CA SER A 70 18.62 -19.62 -7.39
C SER A 70 19.59 -20.66 -7.96
N GLN A 71 19.08 -21.62 -8.73
CA GLN A 71 19.85 -22.68 -9.38
C GLN A 71 19.46 -22.81 -10.86
N PRO A 72 20.22 -22.20 -11.78
CA PRO A 72 20.01 -22.36 -13.22
C PRO A 72 20.21 -23.81 -13.67
N GLY A 73 19.50 -24.24 -14.72
CA GLY A 73 19.68 -25.55 -15.36
C GLY A 73 18.68 -26.64 -14.91
N GLU A 74 17.90 -26.41 -13.87
CA GLU A 74 16.90 -27.38 -13.37
C GLU A 74 15.49 -27.20 -14.00
N GLY A 75 15.37 -26.41 -15.06
CA GLY A 75 14.10 -26.17 -15.74
C GLY A 75 13.16 -25.16 -15.07
N LEU A 76 13.45 -24.69 -13.86
CA LEU A 76 12.64 -23.69 -13.14
C LEU A 76 12.37 -22.42 -13.97
N GLY A 77 13.39 -21.91 -14.67
CA GLY A 77 13.23 -20.76 -15.55
C GLY A 77 12.20 -21.02 -16.65
N ARG A 78 12.27 -22.18 -17.32
CA ARG A 78 11.30 -22.57 -18.36
C ARG A 78 9.89 -22.67 -17.79
N SER A 79 9.72 -23.24 -16.60
CA SER A 79 8.41 -23.36 -15.96
C SER A 79 7.82 -21.99 -15.57
N LEU A 80 8.65 -21.05 -15.11
CA LEU A 80 8.22 -19.68 -14.83
C LEU A 80 7.80 -18.95 -16.11
N ILE A 81 8.55 -19.09 -17.21
CA ILE A 81 8.18 -18.52 -18.52
C ILE A 81 6.85 -19.08 -19.02
N ALA A 82 6.65 -20.40 -18.92
CA ALA A 82 5.40 -21.03 -19.33
C ALA A 82 4.19 -20.47 -18.58
N ALA A 83 4.33 -20.19 -17.27
CA ALA A 83 3.26 -19.57 -16.48
C ALA A 83 2.96 -18.13 -16.94
N VAL A 84 3.99 -17.36 -17.33
CA VAL A 84 3.80 -16.02 -17.92
C VAL A 84 3.09 -16.10 -19.27
N GLU A 85 3.47 -17.05 -20.12
CA GLU A 85 2.88 -17.26 -21.44
C GLU A 85 1.40 -17.61 -21.36
N GLU A 86 1.04 -18.54 -20.48
CA GLU A 86 -0.35 -18.93 -20.23
C GLU A 86 -1.17 -17.74 -19.71
N ALA A 87 -0.63 -17.00 -18.75
CA ALA A 87 -1.31 -15.83 -18.18
C ALA A 87 -1.44 -14.67 -19.17
N ALA A 88 -0.42 -14.43 -20.00
CA ALA A 88 -0.46 -13.42 -21.05
C ALA A 88 -1.50 -13.77 -22.12
N HIS A 89 -1.54 -15.04 -22.54
CA HIS A 89 -2.54 -15.52 -23.48
C HIS A 89 -3.95 -15.38 -22.93
N ALA A 90 -4.18 -15.80 -21.68
CA ALA A 90 -5.47 -15.64 -21.00
C ALA A 90 -5.89 -14.16 -20.83
N ALA A 91 -4.92 -13.25 -20.71
CA ALA A 91 -5.17 -11.81 -20.65
C ALA A 91 -5.45 -11.17 -22.03
N GLY A 92 -5.32 -11.93 -23.12
CA GLY A 92 -5.53 -11.45 -24.49
C GLY A 92 -4.32 -10.73 -25.09
N ALA A 93 -3.11 -10.96 -24.56
CA ALA A 93 -1.89 -10.43 -25.17
C ALA A 93 -1.66 -11.07 -26.54
N SER A 94 -1.30 -10.23 -27.51
CA SER A 94 -0.97 -10.70 -28.88
C SER A 94 0.48 -11.17 -29.01
N GLU A 95 1.36 -10.70 -28.14
CA GLU A 95 2.78 -11.02 -28.12
C GLU A 95 3.40 -10.78 -26.73
N ILE A 96 4.60 -11.33 -26.51
CA ILE A 96 5.43 -11.09 -25.32
C ILE A 96 6.77 -10.49 -25.78
N MET A 97 7.12 -9.34 -25.23
CA MET A 97 8.40 -8.67 -25.47
C MET A 97 9.31 -8.78 -24.24
N LEU A 98 10.62 -8.93 -24.47
CA LEU A 98 11.63 -8.97 -23.43
C LEU A 98 12.95 -8.35 -23.91
N LEU A 99 13.79 -7.97 -22.96
CA LEU A 99 15.18 -7.60 -23.21
C LEU A 99 16.08 -8.70 -22.67
N SER A 100 16.84 -9.34 -23.55
CA SER A 100 17.77 -10.41 -23.18
C SER A 100 19.21 -9.89 -23.15
N THR A 101 20.02 -10.41 -22.25
CA THR A 101 21.48 -10.37 -22.40
C THR A 101 21.90 -11.30 -23.53
N GLU A 102 23.14 -11.13 -24.01
CA GLU A 102 23.73 -12.06 -25.00
C GLU A 102 23.76 -13.49 -24.46
N SER A 103 24.11 -13.68 -23.18
CA SER A 103 24.18 -14.98 -22.52
C SER A 103 22.83 -15.69 -22.35
N ALA A 104 21.73 -14.95 -22.19
CA ALA A 104 20.39 -15.51 -22.04
C ALA A 104 19.66 -15.70 -23.37
N SER A 105 20.21 -15.21 -24.49
CA SER A 105 19.56 -15.23 -25.79
C SER A 105 19.19 -16.65 -26.26
N VAL A 106 20.10 -17.62 -26.06
CA VAL A 106 19.89 -19.03 -26.40
C VAL A 106 18.76 -19.64 -25.57
N PHE A 107 18.64 -19.26 -24.30
CA PHE A 107 17.54 -19.74 -23.46
C PHE A 107 16.20 -19.33 -24.04
N TYR A 108 16.01 -18.05 -24.39
CA TYR A 108 14.75 -17.57 -24.95
C TYR A 108 14.44 -18.14 -26.35
N THR A 109 15.44 -18.29 -27.22
CA THR A 109 15.20 -18.89 -28.54
C THR A 109 14.77 -20.35 -28.45
N THR A 110 15.27 -21.12 -27.47
CA THR A 110 14.78 -22.49 -27.21
C THR A 110 13.35 -22.58 -26.68
N LEU A 111 12.77 -21.45 -26.26
CA LEU A 111 11.37 -21.31 -25.86
C LEU A 111 10.49 -20.78 -27.00
N GLY A 112 11.07 -20.48 -28.17
CA GLY A 112 10.33 -19.98 -29.34
C GLY A 112 10.30 -18.46 -29.48
N TYR A 113 11.06 -17.72 -28.66
CA TYR A 113 11.19 -16.27 -28.84
C TYR A 113 12.11 -15.96 -30.00
N GLU A 114 11.70 -15.03 -30.85
CA GLU A 114 12.50 -14.54 -31.97
C GLU A 114 13.28 -13.27 -31.56
N LEU A 115 14.58 -13.24 -31.87
CA LEU A 115 15.43 -12.08 -31.58
C LEU A 115 15.34 -11.07 -32.73
N SER A 116 14.90 -9.85 -32.41
CA SER A 116 14.81 -8.75 -33.37
C SER A 116 16.12 -7.92 -33.40
N PRO A 117 16.55 -7.41 -34.56
CA PRO A 117 17.69 -6.49 -34.68
C PRO A 117 17.38 -5.06 -34.17
N ALA A 118 16.28 -4.85 -33.45
CA ALA A 118 15.87 -3.56 -32.93
C ALA A 118 16.89 -2.98 -31.92
N HIS A 119 17.08 -1.67 -31.95
CA HIS A 119 17.89 -0.96 -30.97
C HIS A 119 17.11 -0.72 -29.69
N VAL A 120 17.71 -1.00 -28.54
CA VAL A 120 17.14 -0.71 -27.22
C VAL A 120 17.67 0.64 -26.73
N ALA A 121 16.79 1.61 -26.54
CA ALA A 121 17.14 2.90 -25.96
C ALA A 121 16.63 3.00 -24.51
N ARG A 122 17.49 3.50 -23.60
CA ARG A 122 17.12 3.75 -22.20
C ARG A 122 17.52 5.16 -21.80
N LYS A 123 16.57 5.92 -21.26
CA LYS A 123 16.82 7.16 -20.53
C LYS A 123 16.47 6.95 -19.07
N ARG A 124 17.43 7.11 -18.17
CA ARG A 124 17.13 7.17 -16.73
C ARG A 124 16.39 8.47 -16.45
N LEU A 125 15.19 8.36 -15.90
CA LEU A 125 14.47 9.51 -15.36
C LEU A 125 15.05 9.86 -13.99
N PRO A 126 15.08 11.14 -13.59
CA PRO A 126 15.31 11.47 -12.20
C PRO A 126 14.23 10.76 -11.35
N PRO A 127 14.53 10.43 -10.08
CA PRO A 127 13.47 10.04 -9.17
C PRO A 127 12.37 11.10 -9.20
N VAL A 128 11.12 10.67 -9.07
CA VAL A 128 10.02 11.61 -8.82
C VAL A 128 10.47 12.41 -7.60
N ALA A 129 10.61 13.73 -7.74
CA ALA A 129 10.82 14.57 -6.58
C ALA A 129 9.61 14.32 -5.70
N ASP A 130 9.81 13.62 -4.58
CA ASP A 130 8.87 13.75 -3.48
C ASP A 130 8.69 15.25 -3.26
N LEU A 131 7.47 15.67 -2.88
CA LEU A 131 7.31 16.99 -2.25
C LEU A 131 8.48 17.15 -1.28
N PRO A 132 9.26 18.25 -1.39
CA PRO A 132 10.59 18.34 -0.79
C PRO A 132 10.50 17.80 0.62
N ALA A 133 11.11 16.62 0.89
CA ALA A 133 10.77 15.78 2.04
C ALA A 133 10.50 16.67 3.25
N GLU A 134 9.22 16.98 3.50
CA GLU A 134 8.93 18.08 4.38
C GLU A 134 9.41 17.61 5.75
N SER A 135 10.34 18.37 6.34
CA SER A 135 10.71 18.16 7.72
C SER A 135 9.41 18.08 8.51
N PHE A 136 9.27 17.04 9.32
CA PHE A 136 8.12 16.89 10.20
C PHE A 136 7.71 18.24 10.80
N SER A 137 6.43 18.59 10.66
CA SER A 137 5.86 19.81 11.22
C SER A 137 4.75 19.44 12.19
N HIS A 138 5.02 19.66 13.48
CA HIS A 138 4.03 19.41 14.53
C HIS A 138 2.77 20.25 14.31
N ALA A 139 2.94 21.50 13.88
CA ALA A 139 1.81 22.40 13.60
C ALA A 139 0.91 21.88 12.48
N ASP A 140 1.49 21.36 11.40
CA ASP A 140 0.71 20.83 10.27
C ASP A 140 -0.01 19.54 10.63
N VAL A 141 0.62 18.66 11.41
CA VAL A 141 -0.05 17.47 11.96
C VAL A 141 -1.25 17.86 12.82
N VAL A 142 -1.07 18.80 13.76
CA VAL A 142 -2.17 19.28 14.62
C VAL A 142 -3.27 19.95 13.79
N ALA A 143 -2.93 20.69 12.73
CA ALA A 143 -3.90 21.33 11.86
C ALA A 143 -4.77 20.29 11.13
N VAL A 144 -4.16 19.25 10.55
CA VAL A 144 -4.89 18.14 9.91
C VAL A 144 -5.79 17.43 10.92
N LEU A 145 -5.23 17.01 12.06
CA LEU A 145 -5.97 16.30 13.10
C LEU A 145 -7.11 17.14 13.70
N SER A 146 -6.94 18.45 13.81
CA SER A 146 -7.99 19.35 14.31
C SER A 146 -9.14 19.50 13.31
N ALA A 147 -8.85 19.44 12.01
CA ALA A 147 -9.84 19.59 10.95
C ALA A 147 -10.70 18.33 10.73
N THR A 148 -10.14 17.14 10.95
CA THR A 148 -10.78 15.86 10.59
C THR A 148 -12.21 15.72 11.12
N PRO A 149 -12.54 15.95 12.41
CA PRO A 149 -13.90 15.76 12.90
C PRO A 149 -14.92 16.64 12.17
N GLY A 150 -14.58 17.91 11.92
CA GLY A 150 -15.44 18.84 11.19
C GLY A 150 -15.62 18.46 9.72
N THR A 151 -14.56 17.94 9.08
CA THR A 151 -14.61 17.41 7.71
C THR A 151 -15.54 16.21 7.61
N LEU A 152 -15.38 15.21 8.48
CA LEU A 152 -16.23 14.01 8.47
C LEU A 152 -17.69 14.33 8.75
N ARG A 153 -17.95 15.22 9.72
CA ARG A 153 -19.30 15.73 9.99
C ARG A 153 -19.90 16.37 8.75
N SER A 154 -19.16 17.24 8.07
CA SER A 154 -19.65 17.92 6.86
C SER A 154 -19.91 16.96 5.70
N MET A 155 -19.14 15.88 5.59
CA MET A 155 -19.33 14.87 4.54
C MET A 155 -20.52 13.94 4.81
N LEU A 156 -20.82 13.64 6.08
CA LEU A 156 -21.69 12.53 6.44
C LEU A 156 -23.02 12.93 7.10
N ALA A 157 -23.07 14.08 7.77
CA ALA A 157 -24.26 14.49 8.50
C ALA A 157 -25.45 14.69 7.55
N GLY A 158 -26.58 14.05 7.88
CA GLY A 158 -27.81 14.12 7.10
C GLY A 158 -27.85 13.23 5.86
N LEU A 159 -26.81 12.42 5.60
CA LEU A 159 -26.89 11.38 4.58
C LEU A 159 -27.84 10.25 5.02
N PRO A 160 -28.54 9.58 4.08
CA PRO A 160 -29.40 8.45 4.41
C PRO A 160 -28.64 7.25 4.98
N ASP A 161 -29.25 6.49 5.88
CA ASP A 161 -28.65 5.30 6.53
C ASP A 161 -28.05 4.30 5.54
N ASP A 162 -28.71 4.07 4.40
CA ASP A 162 -28.20 3.14 3.40
C ASP A 162 -26.86 3.61 2.79
N TRP A 163 -26.57 4.91 2.77
CA TRP A 163 -25.25 5.44 2.40
C TRP A 163 -24.22 5.21 3.48
N LEU A 164 -24.61 5.40 4.74
CA LEU A 164 -23.74 5.34 5.90
C LEU A 164 -23.28 3.91 6.22
N HIS A 165 -24.10 2.92 5.85
CA HIS A 165 -23.83 1.49 6.07
C HIS A 165 -23.43 0.72 4.80
N ALA A 166 -23.27 1.40 3.67
CA ALA A 166 -22.83 0.75 2.43
C ALA A 166 -21.36 0.32 2.52
N VAL A 167 -21.07 -0.91 2.07
CA VAL A 167 -19.70 -1.41 1.85
C VAL A 167 -19.57 -1.88 0.40
N PRO A 168 -19.14 -0.99 -0.52
CA PRO A 168 -18.92 -1.36 -1.91
C PRO A 168 -17.82 -2.42 -2.05
N ALA A 169 -17.89 -3.21 -3.12
CA ALA A 169 -16.88 -4.21 -3.43
C ALA A 169 -15.48 -3.57 -3.50
N GLY A 170 -14.53 -4.11 -2.73
CA GLY A 170 -13.15 -3.63 -2.66
C GLY A 170 -12.84 -2.78 -1.43
N GLU A 171 -13.85 -2.23 -0.75
CA GLU A 171 -13.65 -1.51 0.51
C GLU A 171 -13.84 -2.42 1.72
N SER A 172 -13.11 -2.14 2.81
CA SER A 172 -13.16 -2.96 4.02
C SER A 172 -14.26 -2.55 4.99
N TRP A 173 -14.61 -1.26 5.03
CA TRP A 173 -15.57 -0.70 5.99
C TRP A 173 -16.48 0.35 5.36
N SER A 174 -17.69 0.44 5.92
CA SER A 174 -18.65 1.50 5.65
C SER A 174 -18.23 2.84 6.27
N PRO A 175 -18.85 3.98 5.89
CA PRO A 175 -18.61 5.26 6.54
C PRO A 175 -18.85 5.22 8.06
N TYR A 176 -19.93 4.55 8.50
CA TYR A 176 -20.24 4.37 9.92
C TYR A 176 -19.12 3.63 10.66
N GLU A 177 -18.71 2.46 10.15
CA GLU A 177 -17.62 1.66 10.74
C GLU A 177 -16.29 2.41 10.74
N THR A 178 -16.04 3.22 9.70
CA THR A 178 -14.83 4.03 9.59
C THR A 178 -14.77 5.10 10.69
N VAL A 179 -15.88 5.80 10.98
CA VAL A 179 -15.91 6.78 12.09
C VAL A 179 -15.74 6.08 13.43
N GLY A 180 -16.39 4.93 13.64
CA GLY A 180 -16.21 4.13 14.86
C GLY A 180 -14.76 3.67 15.07
N HIS A 181 -14.08 3.26 14.00
CA HIS A 181 -12.66 2.90 14.02
C HIS A 181 -11.76 4.09 14.39
N LEU A 182 -12.02 5.27 13.81
CA LEU A 182 -11.27 6.49 14.15
C LEU A 182 -11.44 6.85 15.64
N ALA A 183 -12.67 6.82 16.16
CA ALA A 183 -12.94 7.04 17.58
C ALA A 183 -12.23 6.02 18.48
N HIS A 184 -12.23 4.74 18.09
CA HIS A 184 -11.50 3.71 18.82
C HIS A 184 -9.98 3.98 18.89
N GLY A 185 -9.38 4.34 17.75
CA GLY A 185 -7.95 4.68 17.67
C GLY A 185 -7.54 5.86 18.55
N GLU A 186 -8.42 6.83 18.78
CA GLU A 186 -8.18 7.94 19.72
C GLU A 186 -7.95 7.44 21.16
N VAL A 187 -8.60 6.35 21.56
CA VAL A 187 -8.50 5.81 22.92
C VAL A 187 -7.34 4.84 23.05
N THR A 188 -7.12 3.99 22.04
CA THR A 188 -6.27 2.81 22.19
C THR A 188 -4.94 2.88 21.43
N ASP A 189 -4.79 3.74 20.42
CA ASP A 189 -3.58 3.78 19.59
C ASP A 189 -2.70 5.01 19.91
N TRP A 190 -3.11 6.19 19.46
CA TRP A 190 -2.17 7.29 19.19
C TRP A 190 -1.50 7.84 20.44
N MET A 191 -2.29 8.37 21.38
CA MET A 191 -1.73 8.93 22.63
C MET A 191 -1.14 7.85 23.54
N THR A 192 -1.62 6.61 23.44
CA THR A 192 -1.02 5.45 24.12
C THR A 192 0.41 5.23 23.64
N ARG A 193 0.64 5.22 22.32
CA ARG A 193 1.99 5.07 21.75
C ARG A 193 2.88 6.30 21.98
N VAL A 194 2.33 7.51 21.94
CA VAL A 194 3.07 8.73 22.32
C VAL A 194 3.63 8.60 23.73
N ARG A 195 2.79 8.25 24.70
CA ARG A 195 3.23 8.05 26.10
C ARG A 195 4.22 6.89 26.21
N HIS A 196 4.01 5.80 25.49
CA HIS A 196 4.92 4.65 25.48
C HIS A 196 6.32 5.02 24.97
N ILE A 197 6.44 5.81 23.89
CA ILE A 197 7.74 6.30 23.41
C ILE A 197 8.42 7.18 24.47
N LEU A 198 7.67 8.05 25.13
CA LEU A 198 8.22 8.93 26.17
C LEU A 198 8.70 8.16 27.41
N GLU A 199 7.99 7.10 27.80
CA GLU A 199 8.28 6.32 29.01
C GLU A 199 9.32 5.22 28.77
N HIS A 200 9.27 4.54 27.63
CA HIS A 200 10.03 3.31 27.38
C HIS A 200 11.00 3.39 26.20
N GLY A 201 10.88 4.40 25.34
CA GLY A 201 11.65 4.46 24.10
C GLY A 201 11.47 3.18 23.27
N ASP A 202 12.58 2.64 22.76
CA ASP A 202 12.64 1.39 21.99
C ASP A 202 12.97 0.15 22.84
N SER A 203 13.05 0.28 24.16
CA SER A 203 13.36 -0.84 25.06
C SER A 203 12.22 -1.87 25.17
N ARG A 204 11.00 -1.48 24.79
CA ARG A 204 9.80 -2.34 24.82
C ARG A 204 8.96 -2.11 23.56
N PRO A 205 8.53 -3.18 22.87
CA PRO A 205 7.67 -3.03 21.71
C PRO A 205 6.30 -2.47 22.11
N PHE A 206 5.66 -1.75 21.19
CA PHE A 206 4.26 -1.35 21.36
C PHE A 206 3.37 -2.57 21.51
N VAL A 207 2.31 -2.44 22.32
CA VAL A 207 1.21 -3.41 22.31
C VAL A 207 0.57 -3.40 20.90
N PRO A 208 0.35 -4.58 20.27
CA PRO A 208 -0.35 -4.65 18.99
C PRO A 208 -1.72 -3.99 19.09
N PHE A 209 -2.03 -3.13 18.12
CA PHE A 209 -3.31 -2.44 18.04
C PHE A 209 -4.36 -3.35 17.42
N ASP A 210 -5.45 -3.58 18.15
CA ASP A 210 -6.61 -4.31 17.63
C ASP A 210 -7.43 -3.40 16.71
N ARG A 211 -7.25 -3.58 15.41
CA ARG A 211 -7.96 -2.83 14.36
C ARG A 211 -9.43 -3.19 14.25
N ALA A 212 -9.87 -4.29 14.87
CA ALA A 212 -11.25 -4.73 14.85
C ALA A 212 -12.07 -4.15 16.01
N GLY A 213 -11.48 -3.28 16.83
CA GLY A 213 -12.15 -2.61 17.95
C GLY A 213 -13.37 -1.81 17.49
N ARG A 214 -14.54 -2.46 17.49
CA ARG A 214 -15.82 -1.89 17.08
C ARG A 214 -16.22 -0.78 18.06
N GLY A 215 -16.08 0.47 17.64
CA GLY A 215 -16.69 1.61 18.31
C GLY A 215 -18.20 1.63 18.06
N SER A 216 -18.95 1.36 19.12
CA SER A 216 -20.41 1.55 19.30
C SER A 216 -21.35 0.63 18.52
N GLU A 217 -21.57 -0.59 19.03
CA GLU A 217 -22.80 -1.31 18.69
C GLU A 217 -24.00 -0.55 19.29
N GLY A 218 -24.82 0.06 18.43
CA GLY A 218 -26.10 0.68 18.83
C GLY A 218 -26.11 2.21 18.97
N SER A 219 -25.00 2.92 18.74
CA SER A 219 -25.01 4.39 18.69
C SER A 219 -25.35 4.92 17.30
N SER A 220 -25.94 6.11 17.22
CA SER A 220 -26.15 6.77 15.93
C SER A 220 -24.82 7.29 15.35
N LEU A 221 -24.78 7.56 14.04
CA LEU A 221 -23.60 8.18 13.44
C LEU A 221 -23.29 9.55 14.06
N GLU A 222 -24.32 10.32 14.43
CA GLU A 222 -24.16 11.63 15.04
C GLU A 222 -23.48 11.52 16.42
N ASP A 223 -23.86 10.53 17.22
CA ASP A 223 -23.22 10.24 18.50
C ASP A 223 -21.74 9.88 18.31
N LEU A 224 -21.44 9.04 17.31
CA LEU A 224 -20.07 8.65 16.96
C LEU A 224 -19.21 9.84 16.51
N LEU A 225 -19.74 10.71 15.66
CA LEU A 225 -19.05 11.93 15.21
C LEU A 225 -18.78 12.85 16.40
N GLN A 226 -19.76 12.99 17.30
CA GLN A 226 -19.62 13.79 18.52
C GLN A 226 -18.58 13.20 19.49
N GLU A 227 -18.58 11.88 19.69
CA GLU A 227 -17.60 11.19 20.51
C GLU A 227 -16.19 11.37 19.94
N PHE A 228 -16.01 11.10 18.65
CA PHE A 228 -14.73 11.29 17.97
C PHE A 228 -14.20 12.72 18.09
N GLU A 229 -15.05 13.73 17.88
CA GLU A 229 -14.69 15.14 18.03
C GLU A 229 -14.24 15.48 19.46
N GLN A 230 -14.92 14.95 20.47
CA GLN A 230 -14.56 15.16 21.88
C GLN A 230 -13.23 14.51 22.23
N LEU A 231 -13.04 13.26 21.81
CA LEU A 231 -11.79 12.51 22.02
C LEU A 231 -10.62 13.21 21.34
N ARG A 232 -10.77 13.59 20.06
CA ARG A 232 -9.75 14.30 19.30
C ARG A 232 -9.33 15.59 19.97
N ARG A 233 -10.29 16.42 20.38
CA ARG A 233 -10.00 17.68 21.07
C ARG A 233 -9.31 17.45 22.42
N SER A 234 -9.67 16.40 23.15
CA SER A 234 -9.00 16.04 24.40
C SER A 234 -7.56 15.61 24.15
N ASN A 235 -7.35 14.70 23.20
CA ASN A 235 -6.05 14.17 22.87
C ASN A 235 -5.09 15.24 22.33
N LEU A 236 -5.55 16.18 21.50
CA LEU A 236 -4.72 17.28 21.02
C LEU A 236 -4.33 18.25 22.14
N ARG A 237 -5.21 18.50 23.12
CA ARG A 237 -4.85 19.27 24.32
C ARG A 237 -3.82 18.54 25.17
N ASP A 238 -3.93 17.22 25.30
CA ASP A 238 -2.95 16.42 26.02
C ASP A 238 -1.60 16.40 25.29
N LEU A 239 -1.60 16.29 23.96
CA LEU A 239 -0.39 16.37 23.15
C LEU A 239 0.30 17.74 23.29
N GLU A 240 -0.47 18.83 23.27
CA GLU A 240 0.03 20.19 23.49
C GLU A 240 0.67 20.34 24.88
N ARG A 241 0.05 19.79 25.93
CA ARG A 241 0.57 19.82 27.31
C ARG A 241 1.89 19.07 27.50
N LEU A 242 2.19 18.10 26.64
CA LEU A 242 3.48 17.40 26.67
C LEU A 242 4.65 18.31 26.25
N ALA A 243 4.38 19.45 25.59
CA ALA A 243 5.36 20.45 25.18
C ALA A 243 6.57 19.84 24.43
N LEU A 244 6.30 18.91 23.51
CA LEU A 244 7.32 18.19 22.75
C LEU A 244 8.11 19.15 21.85
N GLY A 245 9.43 19.09 21.93
CA GLY A 245 10.35 19.82 21.07
C GLY A 245 10.88 19.00 19.90
N ASP A 246 11.68 19.62 19.03
CA ASP A 246 12.25 18.98 17.83
C ASP A 246 13.07 17.72 18.17
N SER A 247 13.79 17.72 19.28
CA SER A 247 14.56 16.56 19.74
C SER A 247 13.66 15.38 20.12
N ASP A 248 12.45 15.64 20.61
CA ASP A 248 11.52 14.57 20.97
C ASP A 248 11.00 13.85 19.73
N MET A 249 10.96 14.52 18.57
CA MET A 249 10.53 13.92 17.31
C MET A 249 11.45 12.80 16.82
N GLN A 250 12.71 12.81 17.27
CA GLN A 250 13.70 11.78 16.98
C GLN A 250 13.75 10.67 18.04
N ARG A 251 12.94 10.74 19.11
CA ARG A 251 12.91 9.67 20.11
C ARG A 251 12.46 8.37 19.46
N PRO A 252 13.22 7.27 19.64
CA PRO A 252 12.88 5.99 19.05
C PRO A 252 11.79 5.30 19.87
N GLY A 253 10.91 4.60 19.16
CA GLY A 253 10.00 3.58 19.68
C GLY A 253 10.22 2.27 18.92
N LEU A 254 9.70 1.18 19.47
CA LEU A 254 9.82 -0.14 18.86
C LEU A 254 8.45 -0.66 18.40
N HIS A 255 8.26 -0.74 17.08
CA HIS A 255 7.07 -1.36 16.50
C HIS A 255 7.31 -2.87 16.30
N PRO A 256 6.38 -3.76 16.71
CA PRO A 256 6.60 -5.22 16.70
C PRO A 256 6.93 -5.79 15.30
N ALA A 257 6.36 -5.22 14.24
CA ALA A 257 6.61 -5.65 12.86
C ALA A 257 7.57 -4.76 12.05
N LEU A 258 7.66 -3.46 12.35
CA LEU A 258 8.42 -2.49 11.53
C LEU A 258 9.82 -2.23 12.10
N GLY A 259 10.08 -2.65 13.34
CA GLY A 259 11.31 -2.33 14.04
C GLY A 259 11.30 -0.91 14.60
N SER A 260 12.46 -0.24 14.55
CA SER A 260 12.61 1.12 15.08
C SER A 260 11.78 2.13 14.28
N VAL A 261 11.01 2.95 14.99
CA VAL A 261 10.23 4.08 14.45
C VAL A 261 10.45 5.30 15.34
N THR A 262 10.14 6.50 14.88
CA THR A 262 10.30 7.72 15.69
C THR A 262 8.97 8.34 16.11
N MET A 263 9.00 9.20 17.14
CA MET A 263 7.84 10.01 17.56
C MET A 263 7.26 10.82 16.39
N GLY A 264 8.11 11.48 15.60
CA GLY A 264 7.66 12.24 14.42
C GLY A 264 6.96 11.36 13.39
N GLN A 265 7.47 10.14 13.15
CA GLN A 265 6.81 9.17 12.26
C GLN A 265 5.45 8.73 12.80
N LEU A 266 5.31 8.50 14.11
CA LEU A 266 4.03 8.14 14.73
C LEU A 266 2.99 9.27 14.53
N LEU A 267 3.36 10.51 14.85
CA LEU A 267 2.46 11.67 14.72
C LEU A 267 2.08 11.94 13.26
N SER A 268 3.02 11.83 12.32
CA SER A 268 2.71 11.90 10.89
C SER A 268 1.77 10.77 10.46
N THR A 269 1.98 9.56 10.98
CA THR A 269 1.12 8.41 10.67
C THR A 269 -0.31 8.63 11.15
N TRP A 270 -0.50 9.28 12.30
CA TRP A 270 -1.83 9.63 12.80
C TRP A 270 -2.58 10.56 11.82
N ALA A 271 -1.94 11.62 11.34
CA ALA A 271 -2.55 12.52 10.34
C ALA A 271 -2.83 11.80 9.02
N VAL A 272 -1.88 10.98 8.53
CA VAL A 272 -2.06 10.23 7.28
C VAL A 272 -3.12 9.13 7.42
N HIS A 273 -3.29 8.55 8.61
CA HIS A 273 -4.34 7.59 8.90
C HIS A 273 -5.73 8.22 8.75
N ASP A 274 -5.94 9.42 9.30
CA ASP A 274 -7.17 10.19 9.10
C ASP A 274 -7.43 10.44 7.60
N LEU A 275 -6.43 10.94 6.87
CA LEU A 275 -6.56 11.23 5.43
C LEU A 275 -6.86 9.97 4.61
N SER A 276 -6.29 8.83 5.00
CA SER A 276 -6.55 7.53 4.36
C SER A 276 -8.02 7.11 4.53
N HIS A 277 -8.59 7.33 5.71
CA HIS A 277 -9.99 7.02 5.99
C HIS A 277 -10.97 8.04 5.38
N ILE A 278 -10.61 9.32 5.29
CA ILE A 278 -11.38 10.31 4.50
C ILE A 278 -11.43 9.89 3.03
N ALA A 279 -10.31 9.42 2.47
CA ALA A 279 -10.27 8.92 1.11
C ALA A 279 -11.12 7.65 0.93
N GLN A 280 -11.11 6.73 1.89
CA GLN A 280 -12.00 5.56 1.91
C GLN A 280 -13.47 5.97 1.90
N ILE A 281 -13.89 6.84 2.81
CA ILE A 281 -15.26 7.36 2.85
C ILE A 281 -15.63 8.01 1.51
N SER A 282 -14.75 8.83 0.96
CA SER A 282 -14.99 9.49 -0.34
C SER A 282 -15.21 8.48 -1.47
N ARG A 283 -14.45 7.38 -1.51
CA ARG A 283 -14.63 6.30 -2.49
C ARG A 283 -15.96 5.58 -2.29
N VAL A 284 -16.35 5.31 -1.04
CA VAL A 284 -17.65 4.69 -0.75
C VAL A 284 -18.82 5.55 -1.23
N LEU A 285 -18.80 6.85 -0.93
CA LEU A 285 -19.83 7.79 -1.36
C LEU A 285 -19.85 7.91 -2.89
N ALA A 286 -18.68 8.01 -3.55
CA ALA A 286 -18.59 8.09 -5.00
C ALA A 286 -19.13 6.82 -5.69
N ALA A 287 -18.86 5.64 -5.13
CA ALA A 287 -19.29 4.35 -5.69
C ALA A 287 -20.82 4.23 -5.83
N ARG A 288 -21.60 4.96 -5.03
CA ARG A 288 -23.07 5.02 -5.18
C ARG A 288 -23.52 5.57 -6.53
N TYR A 289 -22.73 6.46 -7.12
CA TYR A 289 -23.02 7.05 -8.43
C TYR A 289 -22.36 6.31 -9.59
N ARG A 290 -21.65 5.20 -9.36
CA ARG A 290 -20.85 4.49 -10.38
C ARG A 290 -21.59 4.25 -11.69
N VAL A 291 -22.87 3.84 -11.63
CA VAL A 291 -23.70 3.62 -12.82
C VAL A 291 -24.33 4.93 -13.31
N ALA A 292 -24.78 5.78 -12.38
CA ALA A 292 -25.49 7.03 -12.69
C ALA A 292 -24.64 8.05 -13.44
N VAL A 293 -23.32 8.06 -13.25
CA VAL A 293 -22.40 8.96 -13.98
C VAL A 293 -22.18 8.58 -15.44
N GLY A 294 -22.71 7.44 -15.91
CA GLY A 294 -22.62 7.04 -17.32
C GLY A 294 -21.20 7.14 -17.92
N PRO A 295 -21.02 7.69 -19.14
CA PRO A 295 -19.74 7.72 -19.84
C PRO A 295 -18.69 8.64 -19.19
N TRP A 296 -19.11 9.58 -18.33
CA TRP A 296 -18.18 10.44 -17.58
C TRP A 296 -17.29 9.66 -16.62
N ARG A 297 -17.66 8.41 -16.28
CA ARG A 297 -16.81 7.50 -15.50
C ARG A 297 -15.37 7.42 -16.02
N SER A 298 -15.18 7.47 -17.33
CA SER A 298 -13.85 7.45 -17.96
C SER A 298 -12.90 8.57 -17.49
N TYR A 299 -13.44 9.66 -16.93
CA TYR A 299 -12.68 10.79 -16.40
C TYR A 299 -12.67 10.86 -14.86
N LEU A 300 -13.32 9.90 -14.17
CA LEU A 300 -13.51 9.93 -12.72
C LEU A 300 -12.76 8.77 -12.04
N ALA A 301 -11.44 8.93 -11.92
CA ALA A 301 -10.55 7.89 -11.39
C ALA A 301 -10.91 7.38 -9.97
N ILE A 302 -11.64 8.15 -9.17
CA ILE A 302 -12.13 7.75 -7.84
C ILE A 302 -13.06 6.52 -7.90
N LEU A 303 -13.71 6.27 -9.04
CA LEU A 303 -14.60 5.13 -9.21
C LEU A 303 -13.85 3.84 -9.53
N ASP A 304 -12.63 3.87 -10.05
CA ASP A 304 -11.95 2.67 -10.56
C ASP A 304 -10.67 2.31 -9.80
N ARG A 305 -10.51 2.88 -8.60
CA ARG A 305 -9.43 2.59 -7.65
C ARG A 305 -9.84 1.60 -6.59
#